data_AF-A0A9D9ILS6-F1
#
_entry.id   AF-A0A9D9ILS6-F1
#
_cell.length_a   1.000
_cell.length_b   1.000
_cell.length_c   1.000
_cell.angle_alpha   90.00
_cell.angle_beta   90.00
_cell.angle_gamma   90.00
#
_symmetry.space_group_name_H-M   'P 1'
#
loop_
_entity.id
_entity.type
_entity.pdbx_description
1 polymer ?
#
loop_
_entity_poly.entity_id
_entity_poly.type
_entity_poly.pdbx_seq_one_letter_code
_entity_poly.pdbx_strand_id
1 'polypeptide(L)'
;MAKAGKIRISITVIALISAGVAAMSLSRPVKDSAGSPSYEESLTGAISGIVSGCPGETGVAVIIGSTDTVTVNNGNIYPMMSVFKVHQALAVCNAFDRSGQSLDTMMTIRRDALDPETWSPMMKEHPEPVIRLTVKDLMRYSLIWSDNNASNFMFSSLVSVPGTDSFIATLIPRSSFRIAY
;
A
#
# COMPACT_ATOMS: atom_id res chain seq x y z
N MET A 1 4.23 -5.41 47.26
CA MET A 1 5.60 -5.95 47.28
C MET A 1 5.69 -7.05 46.24
N ALA A 2 6.23 -6.75 45.05
CA ALA A 2 6.35 -7.71 43.95
C ALA A 2 7.74 -8.38 43.99
N LYS A 3 7.78 -9.71 44.06
CA LYS A 3 9.02 -10.50 43.97
C LYS A 3 9.47 -10.57 42.51
N ALA A 4 10.55 -9.88 42.17
CA ALA A 4 11.22 -9.98 40.88
C ALA A 4 11.96 -11.34 40.77
N GLY A 5 11.48 -12.24 39.91
CA GLY A 5 12.16 -13.47 39.56
C GLY A 5 13.32 -13.20 38.60
N LYS A 6 14.56 -13.51 39.01
CA LYS A 6 15.75 -13.41 38.17
C LYS A 6 15.81 -14.60 37.21
N ILE A 7 15.68 -14.36 35.91
CA ILE A 7 15.88 -15.36 34.86
C ILE A 7 17.40 -15.55 34.66
N ARG A 8 17.89 -16.78 34.85
CA ARG A 8 19.28 -17.17 34.56
C ARG A 8 19.33 -17.78 33.16
N ILE A 9 20.08 -17.18 32.25
CA ILE A 9 20.39 -17.73 30.92
C ILE A 9 21.80 -18.31 30.99
N SER A 10 21.94 -19.63 30.88
CA SER A 10 23.22 -20.31 30.77
C SER A 10 23.56 -20.51 29.29
N ILE A 11 24.70 -19.96 28.86
CA ILE A 11 25.28 -20.20 27.53
C ILE A 11 26.37 -21.27 27.71
N THR A 12 26.15 -22.45 27.15
CA THR A 12 27.16 -23.52 27.13
C THR A 12 27.79 -23.55 25.75
N VAL A 13 29.06 -23.12 25.66
CA VAL A 13 29.89 -23.27 24.47
C VAL A 13 30.56 -24.64 24.55
N ILE A 14 30.26 -25.54 23.62
CA ILE A 14 30.94 -26.83 23.48
C ILE A 14 31.88 -26.72 22.27
N ALA A 15 33.18 -26.64 22.54
CA ALA A 15 34.23 -26.85 21.56
C ALA A 15 34.59 -28.35 21.53
N LEU A 16 34.52 -28.99 20.36
CA LEU A 16 35.03 -30.34 20.15
C LEU A 16 35.97 -30.33 18.95
N ILE A 17 37.23 -30.68 19.22
CA ILE A 17 38.31 -30.81 18.23
C ILE A 17 38.57 -32.31 17.98
N SER A 18 38.57 -32.63 16.68
CA SER A 18 39.24 -33.69 15.89
C SER A 18 39.09 -35.19 16.22
N ALA A 19 38.76 -35.97 15.18
CA ALA A 19 39.69 -36.90 14.50
C ALA A 19 38.97 -37.60 13.33
N GLY A 20 39.62 -37.68 12.16
CA GLY A 20 39.10 -38.38 10.99
C GLY A 20 39.36 -39.89 11.03
N VAL A 21 38.45 -40.68 10.45
CA VAL A 21 38.71 -42.02 9.91
C VAL A 21 37.89 -42.20 8.63
N ALA A 22 38.54 -42.74 7.60
CA ALA A 22 38.05 -42.88 6.25
C ALA A 22 37.23 -44.17 6.01
N ALA A 23 36.23 -44.02 5.12
CA ALA A 23 35.66 -44.97 4.16
C ALA A 23 35.01 -46.29 4.64
N MET A 24 33.70 -46.44 4.35
CA MET A 24 33.17 -47.55 3.54
C MET A 24 31.72 -47.24 3.10
N SER A 25 31.50 -47.28 1.78
CA SER A 25 30.23 -47.03 1.11
C SER A 25 29.19 -48.10 1.42
N LEU A 26 28.07 -47.70 2.02
CA LEU A 26 26.77 -48.32 1.77
C LEU A 26 25.79 -47.21 1.37
N SER A 27 25.48 -47.14 0.08
CA SER A 27 24.47 -46.26 -0.48
C SER A 27 23.10 -46.63 0.10
N ARG A 28 22.69 -45.93 1.15
CA ARG A 28 21.27 -45.83 1.51
C ARG A 28 20.62 -44.84 0.54
N PRO A 29 19.43 -45.13 -0.02
CA PRO A 29 18.71 -44.11 -0.76
C PRO A 29 18.41 -42.98 0.22
N VAL A 30 19.00 -41.81 -0.03
CA VAL A 30 18.59 -40.58 0.63
C VAL A 30 17.15 -40.39 0.21
N LYS A 31 16.23 -40.56 1.15
CA LYS A 31 14.87 -40.08 1.01
C LYS A 31 15.03 -38.57 0.86
N ASP A 32 14.81 -38.06 -0.35
CA ASP A 32 14.87 -36.63 -0.64
C ASP A 32 14.06 -35.91 0.44
N SER A 33 14.78 -35.36 1.40
CA SER A 33 14.21 -34.56 2.45
C SER A 33 13.98 -33.25 1.74
N ALA A 34 12.72 -33.00 1.34
CA ALA A 34 12.32 -31.72 0.76
C ALA A 34 12.98 -30.61 1.59
N GLY A 35 13.84 -29.81 0.93
CA GLY A 35 14.54 -28.72 1.59
C GLY A 35 13.55 -27.84 2.34
N SER A 36 13.98 -27.21 3.43
CA SER A 36 13.15 -26.22 4.13
C SER A 36 12.58 -25.23 3.11
N PRO A 37 11.28 -24.90 3.16
CA PRO A 37 10.66 -23.99 2.20
C PRO A 37 11.44 -22.68 2.16
N SER A 38 11.49 -22.07 0.97
CA SER A 38 12.09 -20.75 0.83
C SER A 38 11.37 -19.73 1.74
N TYR A 39 12.00 -18.60 2.01
CA TYR A 39 11.35 -17.52 2.76
C TYR A 39 10.05 -17.06 2.07
N GLU A 40 10.06 -16.99 0.73
CA GLU A 40 8.89 -16.59 -0.07
C GLU A 40 7.76 -17.62 0.00
N GLU A 41 8.08 -18.91 -0.10
CA GLU A 41 7.10 -20.00 0.03
C GLU A 41 6.48 -20.00 1.42
N SER A 42 7.32 -19.81 2.45
CA SER A 42 6.87 -19.71 3.84
C SER A 42 5.95 -18.51 4.06
N LEU A 43 6.32 -17.34 3.51
CA LEU A 43 5.52 -16.11 3.60
C LEU A 43 4.20 -16.23 2.83
N THR A 44 4.25 -16.80 1.61
CA THR A 44 3.06 -17.05 0.79
C THR A 44 2.10 -17.99 1.48
N GLY A 45 2.61 -19.09 2.07
CA GLY A 45 1.81 -20.04 2.83
C GLY A 45 1.15 -19.40 4.06
N ALA A 46 1.91 -18.59 4.81
CA ALA A 46 1.39 -17.86 5.97
C ALA A 46 0.28 -16.86 5.59
N ILE A 47 0.50 -16.04 4.56
CA ILE A 47 -0.49 -15.06 4.09
C ILE A 47 -1.73 -15.78 3.55
N SER A 48 -1.56 -16.85 2.77
CA SER A 48 -2.67 -17.64 2.23
C SER A 48 -3.50 -18.27 3.35
N GLY A 49 -2.86 -18.76 4.41
CA GLY A 49 -3.52 -19.24 5.62
C GLY A 49 -4.42 -18.18 6.26
N ILE A 50 -3.90 -16.96 6.46
CA ILE A 50 -4.68 -15.84 7.00
C ILE A 50 -5.85 -15.48 6.07
N VAL A 51 -5.58 -15.31 4.78
CA VAL A 51 -6.57 -14.93 3.76
C VAL A 51 -7.71 -15.94 3.69
N SER A 52 -7.43 -17.24 3.78
CA SER A 52 -8.46 -18.29 3.74
C SER A 52 -9.47 -18.23 4.90
N GLY A 53 -9.11 -17.57 6.01
CA GLY A 53 -10.01 -17.35 7.14
C GLY A 53 -10.86 -16.07 7.03
N CYS A 54 -10.57 -15.19 6.07
CA CYS A 54 -11.29 -13.94 5.88
C CYS A 54 -12.59 -14.17 5.10
N PRO A 55 -13.74 -13.65 5.55
CA PRO A 55 -14.97 -13.69 4.75
C PRO A 55 -14.85 -12.76 3.55
N GLY A 56 -15.11 -13.30 2.36
CA GLY A 56 -15.03 -12.57 1.09
C GLY A 56 -13.69 -12.74 0.38
N GLU A 57 -13.51 -11.98 -0.69
CA GLU A 57 -12.32 -12.07 -1.54
C GLU A 57 -11.25 -11.09 -1.07
N THR A 58 -10.05 -11.61 -0.74
CA THR A 58 -8.94 -10.79 -0.24
C THR A 58 -7.70 -10.96 -1.12
N GLY A 59 -7.26 -9.87 -1.75
CA GLY A 59 -6.01 -9.80 -2.49
C GLY A 59 -4.88 -9.25 -1.63
N VAL A 60 -3.69 -9.83 -1.76
CA VAL A 60 -2.48 -9.34 -1.07
C VAL A 60 -1.33 -9.29 -2.07
N ALA A 61 -0.59 -8.19 -2.08
CA ALA A 61 0.68 -8.06 -2.78
C ALA A 61 1.71 -7.45 -1.83
N VAL A 62 2.88 -8.09 -1.70
CA VAL A 62 3.99 -7.64 -0.87
C VAL A 62 5.22 -7.54 -1.74
N ILE A 63 5.79 -6.35 -1.86
CA ILE A 63 7.03 -6.10 -2.61
C ILE A 63 8.19 -5.99 -1.62
N ILE A 64 9.23 -6.80 -1.80
CA ILE A 64 10.43 -6.84 -0.96
C ILE A 64 11.65 -6.54 -1.83
N GLY A 65 12.51 -5.62 -1.39
CA GLY A 65 13.75 -5.29 -2.10
C GLY A 65 13.53 -4.81 -3.56
N SER A 66 12.36 -4.23 -3.85
CA SER A 66 11.97 -3.74 -5.19
C SER A 66 11.87 -4.82 -6.29
N THR A 67 11.95 -6.10 -5.95
CA THR A 67 12.00 -7.19 -6.95
C THR A 67 11.13 -8.38 -6.55
N ASP A 68 11.27 -8.86 -5.32
CA ASP A 68 10.54 -10.02 -4.83
C ASP A 68 9.09 -9.61 -4.59
N THR A 69 8.14 -10.35 -5.16
CA THR A 69 6.71 -10.05 -4.99
C THR A 69 5.95 -11.30 -4.57
N VAL A 70 5.52 -11.33 -3.30
CA VAL A 70 4.55 -12.33 -2.85
C VAL A 70 3.16 -11.83 -3.19
N THR A 71 2.37 -12.64 -3.89
CA THR A 71 0.97 -12.31 -4.20
C THR A 71 0.02 -13.44 -3.82
N VAL A 72 -1.17 -13.06 -3.35
CA VAL A 72 -2.29 -13.97 -3.07
C VAL A 72 -3.54 -13.35 -3.72
N ASN A 73 -4.28 -14.14 -4.49
CA ASN A 73 -5.48 -13.72 -5.25
C ASN A 73 -5.24 -12.51 -6.19
N ASN A 74 -4.11 -12.50 -6.89
CA ASN A 74 -3.68 -11.40 -7.77
C ASN A 74 -4.49 -11.24 -9.07
N GLY A 75 -5.27 -12.26 -9.45
CA GLY A 75 -5.99 -12.29 -10.73
C GLY A 75 -7.30 -11.49 -10.75
N ASN A 76 -7.76 -10.98 -9.61
CA ASN A 76 -9.08 -10.39 -9.48
C ASN A 76 -9.05 -8.86 -9.52
N ILE A 77 -10.23 -8.26 -9.69
CA ILE A 77 -10.41 -6.81 -9.79
C ILE A 77 -11.01 -6.30 -8.48
N TYR A 78 -10.24 -5.50 -7.74
CA TYR A 78 -10.64 -4.97 -6.44
C TYR A 78 -11.10 -3.51 -6.56
N PRO A 79 -12.20 -3.12 -5.88
CA PRO A 79 -12.60 -1.72 -5.82
C PRO A 79 -11.56 -0.92 -5.05
N MET A 80 -10.99 0.11 -5.67
CA MET A 80 -9.96 0.92 -5.02
C MET A 80 -10.49 1.71 -3.83
N MET A 81 -11.76 2.09 -3.85
CA MET A 81 -12.29 3.10 -2.93
C MET A 81 -11.33 4.30 -2.87
N SER A 82 -11.09 4.90 -1.71
CA SER A 82 -10.19 6.06 -1.60
C SER A 82 -8.71 5.80 -1.92
N VAL A 83 -8.29 4.56 -2.20
CA VAL A 83 -6.92 4.27 -2.68
C VAL A 83 -6.63 4.97 -4.01
N PHE A 84 -7.66 5.25 -4.84
CA PHE A 84 -7.47 5.99 -6.08
C PHE A 84 -6.87 7.40 -5.82
N LYS A 85 -7.06 8.00 -4.64
CA LYS A 85 -6.66 9.40 -4.35
C LYS A 85 -5.15 9.62 -4.46
N VAL A 86 -4.34 8.57 -4.24
CA VAL A 86 -2.89 8.61 -4.52
C VAL A 86 -2.64 8.84 -6.01
N HIS A 87 -3.38 8.15 -6.86
CA HIS A 87 -3.27 8.24 -8.31
C HIS A 87 -3.78 9.59 -8.84
N GLN A 88 -4.86 10.11 -8.25
CA GLN A 88 -5.31 11.48 -8.48
C GLN A 88 -4.22 12.50 -8.15
N ALA A 89 -3.58 12.38 -6.99
CA ALA A 89 -2.50 13.26 -6.57
C ALA A 89 -1.33 13.26 -7.56
N LEU A 90 -0.91 12.09 -8.05
CA LEU A 90 0.13 11.98 -9.09
C LEU A 90 -0.27 12.70 -10.38
N ALA A 91 -1.52 12.55 -10.83
CA ALA A 91 -2.00 13.21 -12.03
C ALA A 91 -2.05 14.74 -11.88
N VAL A 92 -2.46 15.25 -10.71
CA VAL A 92 -2.43 16.68 -10.39
C VAL A 92 -1.00 17.21 -10.42
N CYS A 93 -0.05 16.53 -9.76
CA CYS A 93 1.36 16.92 -9.79
C CYS A 93 1.90 16.98 -11.23
N ASN A 94 1.68 15.94 -12.03
CA ASN A 94 2.13 15.91 -13.42
C ASN A 94 1.51 17.04 -14.27
N ALA A 95 0.23 17.37 -14.07
CA ALA A 95 -0.40 18.48 -14.77
C ALA A 95 0.19 19.84 -14.37
N PHE A 96 0.54 20.02 -13.09
CA PHE A 96 1.15 21.24 -12.56
C PHE A 96 2.58 21.40 -13.04
N ASP A 97 3.39 20.33 -13.00
CA ASP A 97 4.75 20.32 -13.53
C ASP A 97 4.77 20.69 -15.02
N ARG A 98 3.88 20.08 -15.83
CA ARG A 98 3.79 20.36 -17.27
C ARG A 98 3.34 21.78 -17.61
N SER A 99 2.59 22.43 -16.73
CA SER A 99 2.09 23.79 -16.92
C SER A 99 2.94 24.85 -16.19
N GLY A 100 3.98 24.45 -15.45
CA GLY A 100 4.80 25.35 -14.65
C GLY A 100 4.06 25.98 -13.46
N GLN A 101 2.96 25.38 -13.01
CA GLN A 101 2.18 25.88 -11.87
C GLN A 101 2.71 25.30 -10.56
N SER A 102 2.68 26.11 -9.50
CA SER A 102 3.05 25.67 -8.14
C SER A 102 1.87 25.01 -7.42
N LEU A 103 2.12 24.00 -6.60
CA LEU A 103 1.11 23.45 -5.68
C LEU A 103 0.67 24.46 -4.59
N ASP A 104 1.40 25.57 -4.41
CA ASP A 104 0.96 26.69 -3.57
C ASP A 104 -0.08 27.59 -4.27
N THR A 105 -0.54 27.22 -5.47
CA THR A 105 -1.65 27.89 -6.18
C THR A 105 -2.90 27.88 -5.30
N MET A 106 -3.47 29.07 -5.07
CA MET A 106 -4.62 29.28 -4.21
C MET A 106 -5.92 28.98 -4.96
N MET A 107 -6.70 28.04 -4.42
CA MET A 107 -8.03 27.68 -4.91
C MET A 107 -9.09 28.40 -4.08
N THR A 108 -10.17 28.83 -4.75
CA THR A 108 -11.34 29.42 -4.09
C THR A 108 -12.52 28.48 -4.29
N ILE A 109 -13.11 28.02 -3.19
CA ILE A 109 -14.15 27.00 -3.18
C ILE A 109 -15.38 27.61 -2.50
N ARG A 110 -16.51 27.63 -3.21
CA ARG A 110 -17.78 28.00 -2.58
C ARG A 110 -18.32 26.78 -1.83
N ARG A 111 -18.62 26.97 -0.55
CA ARG A 111 -19.06 25.88 0.33
C ARG A 111 -20.39 25.26 -0.10
N ASP A 112 -21.27 26.05 -0.70
CA ASP A 112 -22.57 25.62 -1.24
C ASP A 112 -22.47 24.70 -2.47
N ALA A 113 -21.30 24.61 -3.09
CA ALA A 113 -21.02 23.68 -4.19
C ALA A 113 -20.46 22.33 -3.70
N LEU A 114 -20.25 22.16 -2.39
CA LEU A 114 -19.74 20.93 -1.80
C LEU A 114 -20.89 20.06 -1.28
N ASP A 115 -20.67 18.76 -1.22
CA ASP A 115 -21.64 17.81 -0.68
C ASP A 115 -21.58 17.82 0.86
N PRO A 116 -22.62 18.29 1.58
CA PRO A 116 -22.61 18.32 3.04
C PRO A 116 -22.77 16.92 3.67
N GLU A 117 -23.23 15.93 2.92
CA GLU A 117 -23.55 14.59 3.43
C GLU A 117 -22.38 13.59 3.29
N THR A 118 -21.27 14.01 2.65
CA THR A 118 -20.10 13.14 2.46
C THR A 118 -19.05 13.30 3.56
N TRP A 119 -18.11 12.36 3.61
CA TRP A 119 -16.95 12.47 4.50
C TRP A 119 -16.02 13.62 4.06
N SER A 120 -16.02 14.70 4.82
CA SER A 120 -15.15 15.85 4.58
C SER A 120 -14.68 16.56 5.87
N PRO A 121 -13.52 16.18 6.42
CA PRO A 121 -12.85 16.92 7.49
C PRO A 121 -12.56 18.38 7.12
N MET A 122 -12.21 18.67 5.86
CA MET A 122 -12.02 20.03 5.34
C MET A 122 -13.26 20.89 5.59
N MET A 123 -14.46 20.39 5.30
CA MET A 123 -15.69 21.14 5.55
C MET A 123 -15.97 21.37 7.03
N LYS A 124 -15.46 20.53 7.95
CA LYS A 124 -15.60 20.75 9.39
C LYS A 124 -14.67 21.86 9.88
N GLU A 125 -13.45 21.91 9.35
CA GLU A 125 -12.42 22.90 9.73
C GLU A 125 -12.63 24.28 9.09
N HIS A 126 -13.32 24.32 7.94
CA HIS A 126 -13.57 25.54 7.17
C HIS A 126 -15.07 25.88 7.08
N PRO A 127 -15.72 26.36 8.17
CA PRO A 127 -17.16 26.63 8.19
C PRO A 127 -17.58 27.84 7.34
N GLU A 128 -16.63 28.65 6.88
CA GLU A 128 -16.88 29.85 6.10
C GLU A 128 -17.58 29.57 4.74
N PRO A 129 -18.40 30.51 4.22
CA PRO A 129 -19.08 30.32 2.93
C PRO A 129 -18.13 30.18 1.73
N VAL A 130 -16.92 30.74 1.84
CA VAL A 130 -15.89 30.70 0.80
C VAL A 130 -14.59 30.22 1.42
N ILE A 131 -14.19 29.00 1.06
CA ILE A 131 -12.98 28.35 1.54
C ILE A 131 -11.83 28.71 0.59
N ARG A 132 -10.68 29.12 1.15
CA ARG A 132 -9.45 29.41 0.37
C ARG A 132 -8.33 28.51 0.84
N LEU A 133 -7.90 27.61 -0.04
CA LEU A 133 -6.88 26.60 0.26
C LEU A 133 -5.94 26.45 -0.93
N THR A 134 -4.67 26.16 -0.67
CA THR A 134 -3.75 25.83 -1.76
C THR A 134 -4.06 24.43 -2.31
N VAL A 135 -3.60 24.13 -3.53
CA VAL A 135 -3.66 22.76 -4.07
C VAL A 135 -2.94 21.78 -3.14
N LYS A 136 -1.83 22.19 -2.54
CA LYS A 136 -1.11 21.40 -1.53
C LYS A 136 -1.98 21.07 -0.32
N ASP A 137 -2.81 21.99 0.15
CA ASP A 137 -3.70 21.75 1.28
C ASP A 137 -4.85 20.81 0.91
N LEU A 138 -5.42 20.96 -0.30
CA LEU A 138 -6.42 20.03 -0.83
C LEU A 138 -5.87 18.61 -0.96
N MET A 139 -4.64 18.45 -1.43
CA MET A 139 -3.96 17.17 -1.47
C MET A 139 -3.74 16.58 -0.08
N ARG A 140 -3.40 17.41 0.93
CA ARG A 140 -3.29 16.93 2.32
C ARG A 140 -4.62 16.43 2.87
N TYR A 141 -5.70 17.17 2.68
CA TYR A 141 -7.04 16.70 3.07
C TYR A 141 -7.42 15.40 2.36
N SER A 142 -7.15 15.30 1.05
CA SER A 142 -7.46 14.10 0.26
C SER A 142 -6.61 12.88 0.67
N LEU A 143 -5.30 13.04 0.92
CA LEU A 143 -4.38 11.93 1.15
C LEU A 143 -4.28 11.50 2.61
N ILE A 144 -4.26 12.46 3.55
CA ILE A 144 -4.10 12.17 4.99
C ILE A 144 -5.45 11.85 5.61
N TRP A 145 -6.48 12.60 5.23
CA TRP A 145 -7.80 12.53 5.85
C TRP A 145 -8.86 11.89 4.96
N SER A 146 -8.49 11.44 3.76
CA SER A 146 -9.41 10.85 2.80
C SER A 146 -10.63 11.73 2.48
N ASP A 147 -10.48 13.05 2.50
CA ASP A 147 -11.59 13.98 2.27
C ASP A 147 -12.20 13.81 0.86
N ASN A 148 -13.51 13.56 0.80
CA ASN A 148 -14.22 13.33 -0.46
C ASN A 148 -14.46 14.64 -1.22
N ASN A 149 -14.77 15.74 -0.54
CA ASN A 149 -15.02 17.02 -1.20
C ASN A 149 -13.75 17.62 -1.77
N ALA A 150 -12.62 17.52 -1.05
CA ALA A 150 -11.32 17.93 -1.59
C ALA A 150 -10.96 17.14 -2.85
N SER A 151 -11.16 15.81 -2.84
CA SER A 151 -10.94 14.95 -4.00
C SER A 151 -11.88 15.28 -5.17
N ASN A 152 -13.18 15.43 -4.92
CA ASN A 152 -14.17 15.77 -5.95
C ASN A 152 -13.88 17.14 -6.57
N PHE A 153 -13.54 18.14 -5.76
CA PHE A 153 -13.15 19.46 -6.24
C PHE A 153 -11.90 19.39 -7.13
N MET A 154 -10.87 18.64 -6.74
CA MET A 154 -9.68 18.46 -7.58
C MET A 154 -9.99 17.75 -8.90
N PHE A 155 -10.92 16.79 -8.92
CA PHE A 155 -11.36 16.17 -10.16
C PHE A 155 -12.12 17.14 -11.08
N SER A 156 -12.98 17.98 -10.50
CA SER A 156 -13.75 18.95 -11.31
C SER A 156 -12.89 20.10 -11.83
N SER A 157 -11.89 20.52 -11.06
CA SER A 157 -11.22 21.81 -11.29
C SER A 157 -9.79 21.68 -11.79
N LEU A 158 -9.10 20.55 -11.57
CA LEU A 158 -7.68 20.40 -11.90
C LEU A 158 -7.46 19.34 -12.98
N VAL A 159 -7.83 18.09 -12.71
CA VAL A 159 -7.64 16.96 -13.64
C VAL A 159 -8.84 16.04 -13.56
N SER A 160 -9.53 15.80 -14.67
CA SER A 160 -10.71 14.93 -14.69
C SER A 160 -10.38 13.46 -14.39
N VAL A 161 -11.39 12.65 -14.08
CA VAL A 161 -11.20 11.20 -13.91
C VAL A 161 -10.64 10.52 -15.18
N PRO A 162 -11.18 10.75 -16.38
CA PRO A 162 -10.57 10.21 -17.61
C PRO A 162 -9.15 10.72 -17.85
N GLY A 163 -8.84 11.97 -17.48
CA GLY A 163 -7.50 12.53 -17.56
C GLY A 163 -6.52 11.84 -16.59
N THR A 164 -6.98 11.58 -15.38
CA THR A 164 -6.24 10.83 -14.35
C THR A 164 -5.99 9.40 -14.81
N ASP A 165 -7.02 8.67 -15.27
CA ASP A 165 -6.88 7.32 -15.82
C ASP A 165 -5.89 7.27 -16.98
N SER A 166 -5.99 8.22 -17.91
CA SER A 166 -5.12 8.29 -19.08
C SER A 166 -3.66 8.52 -18.69
N PHE A 167 -3.40 9.35 -17.68
CA PHE A 167 -2.06 9.54 -17.15
C PHE A 167 -1.56 8.29 -16.43
N ILE A 168 -2.35 7.67 -15.57
CA ILE A 168 -1.91 6.48 -14.83
C ILE A 168 -1.67 5.30 -15.77
N ALA A 169 -2.41 5.21 -16.88
CA ALA A 169 -2.16 4.23 -17.93
C ALA A 169 -0.78 4.36 -18.61
N THR A 170 -0.05 5.47 -18.42
CA THR A 170 1.36 5.59 -18.85
C THR A 170 2.35 5.05 -17.83
N LEU A 171 1.91 4.77 -16.60
CA LEU A 171 2.72 4.29 -15.49
C LEU A 171 2.42 2.82 -15.15
N ILE A 172 1.15 2.42 -15.23
CA ILE A 172 0.65 1.10 -14.87
C ILE A 172 -0.10 0.51 -16.08
N PRO A 173 0.14 -0.76 -16.45
CA PRO A 173 -0.60 -1.41 -17.53
C PRO A 173 -2.13 -1.32 -17.33
N ARG A 174 -2.86 -0.94 -18.38
CA ARG A 174 -4.34 -0.81 -18.33
C ARG A 174 -5.07 -2.10 -17.96
N SER A 175 -4.47 -3.27 -18.24
CA SER A 175 -5.02 -4.56 -17.82
C SER A 175 -5.02 -4.75 -16.31
N SER A 176 -4.16 -4.02 -15.58
CA SER A 176 -3.96 -4.16 -14.14
C SER A 176 -4.64 -3.05 -13.34
N PHE A 177 -4.88 -1.89 -13.95
CA PHE A 177 -5.40 -0.72 -13.25
C PHE A 177 -6.26 0.14 -14.16
N ARG A 178 -7.41 0.60 -13.63
CA ARG A 178 -8.30 1.55 -14.30
C ARG A 178 -9.06 2.37 -13.28
N ILE A 179 -9.12 3.68 -13.49
CA ILE A 179 -10.02 4.58 -12.75
C ILE A 179 -11.23 4.87 -13.65
N ALA A 180 -12.41 4.47 -13.20
CA ALA A 180 -13.66 4.73 -13.90
C ALA A 180 -14.79 4.97 -12.87
N TYR A 181 -15.79 5.74 -13.30
CA TYR A 181 -17.09 5.86 -12.63
C TYR A 181 -18.12 4.97 -13.31
#